data_AF-A0A0D9XDT4-F1
#
_entry.id   AF-A0A0D9XDT4-F1
#
_cell.length_a   1.000
_cell.length_b   1.000
_cell.length_c   1.000
_cell.angle_alpha   90.00
_cell.angle_beta   90.00
_cell.angle_gamma   90.00
#
_symmetry.space_group_name_H-M   'P 1'
#
loop_
_entity.id
_entity.type
_entity.pdbx_description
1 polymer ?
#
loop_
_entity_poly.entity_id
_entity_poly.type
_entity_poly.pdbx_seq_one_letter_code
_entity_poly.pdbx_strand_id
1 'polypeptide(L)'
;MLVLSGALAEMTWPTILSKRETFREVFMDFDPLLVAKLSEKKILGPCSPARSLLSEHRLRTIIENAQEVLKVIEEFGSFDNYCWSFLNSKPMIGRFRNPREVPLKTPKADAISQDLLRRGFLGVGPTVIYAFMQAVGMANDHLVTCYRFDECCSCSEDPTAMDGIDNHNKSMVKDQEMNMMCGLVECVSLEPSRARATTVISIS
;
A
#
# COMPACT_ATOMS: atom_id res chain seq x y z
N MET A 1 1.06 -3.74 -2.95
CA MET A 1 0.98 -2.70 -1.88
C MET A 1 0.17 -3.11 -0.66
N LEU A 2 -1.05 -3.66 -0.76
CA LEU A 2 -1.88 -4.02 0.41
C LEU A 2 -1.15 -4.91 1.44
N VAL A 3 -0.36 -5.89 0.97
CA VAL A 3 0.48 -6.74 1.83
C VAL A 3 1.50 -5.92 2.64
N LEU A 4 2.17 -4.96 2.00
CA LEU A 4 3.18 -4.11 2.63
C LEU A 4 2.53 -3.14 3.65
N SER A 5 1.37 -2.57 3.32
CA SER A 5 0.60 -1.78 4.28
C SER A 5 0.15 -2.62 5.48
N GLY A 6 -0.11 -3.91 5.28
CA GLY A 6 -0.32 -4.85 6.37
C GLY A 6 0.93 -5.07 7.23
N ALA A 7 2.12 -5.12 6.64
CA ALA A 7 3.36 -5.30 7.41
C ALA A 7 3.62 -4.17 8.43
N LEU A 8 2.95 -3.01 8.31
CA LEU A 8 3.01 -1.92 9.28
C LEU A 8 2.57 -2.30 10.70
N ALA A 9 1.78 -3.38 10.84
CA ALA A 9 1.40 -3.89 12.16
C ALA A 9 2.59 -4.53 12.91
N GLU A 10 3.66 -4.90 12.20
CA GLU A 10 4.81 -5.62 12.77
C GLU A 10 6.13 -4.85 12.64
N MET A 11 6.22 -3.87 11.73
CA MET A 11 7.45 -3.13 11.46
C MET A 11 7.20 -1.76 10.82
N THR A 12 8.24 -0.93 10.77
CA THR A 12 8.18 0.44 10.22
C THR A 12 8.37 0.46 8.70
N TRP A 13 7.85 1.50 8.01
CA TRP A 13 8.06 1.69 6.57
C TRP A 13 9.52 1.61 6.11
N PRO A 14 10.51 2.24 6.76
CA PRO A 14 11.91 2.10 6.38
C PRO A 14 12.41 0.64 6.42
N THR A 15 11.93 -0.14 7.39
CA THR A 15 12.26 -1.58 7.50
C THR A 15 11.62 -2.39 6.38
N ILE A 16 10.37 -2.08 6.02
CA ILE A 16 9.67 -2.73 4.91
C ILE A 16 10.39 -2.44 3.60
N LEU A 17 10.74 -1.17 3.36
CA LEU A 17 11.38 -0.73 2.13
C LEU A 17 12.81 -1.25 1.96
N SER A 18 13.56 -1.41 3.05
CA SER A 18 14.89 -2.02 3.00
C SER A 18 14.84 -3.52 2.68
N LYS A 19 13.74 -4.20 3.05
CA LYS A 19 13.50 -5.62 2.77
C LYS A 19 12.64 -5.88 1.53
N ARG A 20 12.34 -4.85 0.73
CA ARG A 20 11.37 -4.94 -0.40
C ARG A 20 11.69 -6.07 -1.39
N GLU A 21 12.96 -6.33 -1.64
CA GLU A 21 13.37 -7.34 -2.60
C GLU A 21 13.15 -8.75 -2.04
N THR A 22 13.47 -8.95 -0.76
CA THR A 22 13.14 -10.20 -0.07
C THR A 22 11.63 -10.44 -0.03
N PHE A 23 10.82 -9.40 0.14
CA PHE A 23 9.36 -9.50 0.02
C PHE A 23 8.93 -9.98 -1.38
N ARG A 24 9.48 -9.39 -2.45
CA ARG A 24 9.19 -9.81 -3.83
C ARG A 24 9.60 -11.26 -4.09
N GLU A 25 10.77 -11.67 -3.66
CA GLU A 25 11.25 -13.05 -3.81
C GLU A 25 10.35 -14.05 -3.06
N VAL A 26 10.00 -13.76 -1.80
CA VAL A 26 9.16 -14.62 -0.96
C VAL A 26 7.76 -14.78 -1.53
N PHE A 27 7.18 -13.68 -2.01
CA PHE A 27 5.80 -13.64 -2.50
C PHE A 27 5.69 -13.63 -4.03
N MET A 28 6.72 -14.09 -4.75
CA MET A 28 6.71 -14.26 -6.20
C MET A 28 6.21 -13.00 -6.95
N ASP A 29 6.86 -11.87 -6.69
CA ASP A 29 6.50 -10.54 -7.20
C ASP A 29 5.06 -10.09 -6.88
N PHE A 30 4.46 -10.71 -5.86
CA PHE A 30 3.07 -10.50 -5.45
C PHE A 30 2.03 -10.90 -6.51
N ASP A 31 2.35 -11.85 -7.39
CA ASP A 31 1.36 -12.43 -8.30
C ASP A 31 0.27 -13.17 -7.49
N PRO A 32 -1.00 -12.71 -7.51
CA PRO A 32 -2.05 -13.32 -6.70
C PRO A 32 -2.30 -14.80 -7.05
N LEU A 33 -2.10 -15.21 -8.32
CA LEU A 33 -2.27 -16.61 -8.73
C LEU A 33 -1.21 -17.53 -8.13
N LEU A 34 0.02 -17.03 -8.01
CA LEU A 34 1.14 -17.77 -7.44
C LEU A 34 1.08 -17.76 -5.91
N VAL A 35 0.79 -16.60 -5.30
CA VAL A 35 0.67 -16.45 -3.85
C VAL A 35 -0.47 -17.29 -3.29
N ALA A 36 -1.62 -17.35 -3.97
CA ALA A 36 -2.76 -18.17 -3.56
C ALA A 36 -2.44 -19.69 -3.55
N LYS A 37 -1.44 -20.12 -4.32
CA LYS A 37 -0.97 -21.52 -4.41
C LYS A 37 0.22 -21.82 -3.50
N LEU A 38 0.70 -20.86 -2.74
CA LEU A 38 1.80 -21.08 -1.81
C LEU A 38 1.38 -22.09 -0.74
N SER A 39 2.19 -23.15 -0.59
CA SER A 39 1.97 -24.12 0.48
C SER A 39 2.38 -23.52 1.82
N GLU A 40 1.48 -23.59 2.80
CA GLU A 40 1.74 -23.19 4.17
C GLU A 40 3.00 -23.88 4.74
N LYS A 41 3.19 -25.17 4.44
CA LYS A 41 4.39 -25.92 4.86
C LYS A 41 5.69 -25.32 4.35
N LYS A 42 5.67 -24.78 3.13
CA LYS A 42 6.85 -24.15 2.51
C LYS A 42 7.14 -22.81 3.15
N ILE A 43 6.12 -21.98 3.35
CA ILE A 43 6.31 -20.61 3.84
C ILE A 43 6.56 -20.54 5.37
N LEU A 44 6.03 -21.50 6.14
CA LEU A 44 6.22 -21.59 7.59
C LEU A 44 7.38 -22.51 8.01
N GLY A 45 8.09 -23.10 7.04
CA GLY A 45 9.24 -23.97 7.31
C GLY A 45 10.35 -23.26 8.10
N PRO A 46 11.12 -23.97 8.96
CA PRO A 46 12.13 -23.35 9.84
C PRO A 46 13.19 -22.51 9.13
N CYS A 47 13.55 -22.85 7.89
CA CYS A 47 14.53 -22.12 7.08
C CYS A 47 13.89 -21.18 6.05
N SER A 48 12.59 -20.92 6.15
CA SER A 48 11.88 -20.04 5.21
C SER A 48 12.28 -18.59 5.43
N PRO A 49 12.74 -17.86 4.39
CA PRO A 49 13.03 -16.43 4.51
C PRO A 49 11.78 -15.61 4.90
N ALA A 50 10.57 -16.12 4.61
CA ALA A 50 9.32 -15.47 4.96
C ALA A 50 9.13 -15.28 6.47
N ARG A 51 9.64 -16.20 7.30
CA ARG A 51 9.57 -16.11 8.77
C ARG A 51 10.44 -14.99 9.34
N SER A 52 11.47 -14.56 8.59
CA SER A 52 12.29 -13.41 8.97
C SER A 52 11.63 -12.07 8.62
N LEU A 53 10.60 -12.12 7.76
CA LEU A 53 9.83 -10.96 7.36
C LEU A 53 8.63 -10.75 8.27
N LEU A 54 7.79 -11.78 8.46
CA LEU A 54 6.49 -11.61 9.10
C LEU A 54 6.15 -12.79 10.04
N SER A 55 5.24 -12.52 10.98
CA SER A 55 4.66 -13.54 11.85
C SER A 55 3.91 -14.61 11.05
N GLU A 56 3.82 -15.83 11.61
CA GLU A 56 3.11 -16.94 10.95
C GLU A 56 1.64 -16.60 10.66
N HIS A 57 0.99 -15.83 11.54
CA HIS A 57 -0.38 -15.37 11.34
C HIS A 57 -0.51 -14.46 10.11
N ARG A 58 0.44 -13.53 9.93
CA ARG A 58 0.43 -12.62 8.79
C ARG A 58 0.77 -13.33 7.48
N LEU A 59 1.67 -14.31 7.51
CA LEU A 59 1.95 -15.15 6.35
C LEU A 59 0.71 -15.92 5.87
N ARG A 60 -0.05 -16.52 6.79
CA ARG A 60 -1.33 -17.19 6.46
C ARG A 60 -2.34 -16.20 5.86
N THR A 61 -2.50 -15.05 6.52
CA THR A 61 -3.38 -13.96 6.05
C THR A 61 -3.07 -13.55 4.61
N ILE A 62 -1.78 -13.46 4.22
CA ILE A 62 -1.40 -13.07 2.86
C ILE A 62 -1.85 -14.12 1.83
N ILE A 63 -1.71 -15.41 2.13
CA ILE A 63 -2.12 -16.50 1.25
C ILE A 63 -3.64 -16.52 1.09
N GLU A 64 -4.37 -16.39 2.19
CA GLU A 64 -5.84 -16.34 2.19
C GLU A 64 -6.35 -15.10 1.43
N ASN A 65 -5.79 -13.93 1.69
CA ASN A 65 -6.14 -12.71 0.97
C ASN A 65 -5.86 -12.81 -0.54
N ALA A 66 -4.79 -13.52 -0.95
CA ALA A 66 -4.52 -13.71 -2.37
C ALA A 66 -5.63 -14.52 -3.07
N GLN A 67 -6.24 -15.48 -2.39
CA GLN A 67 -7.40 -16.22 -2.92
C GLN A 67 -8.62 -15.31 -3.06
N GLU A 68 -8.87 -14.42 -2.09
CA GLU A 68 -9.98 -13.46 -2.17
C GLU A 68 -9.75 -12.38 -3.24
N VAL A 69 -8.49 -11.97 -3.48
CA VAL A 69 -8.14 -11.09 -4.60
C VAL A 69 -8.53 -11.70 -5.93
N LEU A 70 -8.31 -13.00 -6.14
CA LEU A 70 -8.69 -13.67 -7.40
C LEU A 70 -10.20 -13.59 -7.65
N LYS A 71 -11.02 -13.78 -6.61
CA LYS A 71 -12.49 -13.63 -6.72
C LYS A 71 -12.90 -12.19 -7.05
N VAL A 72 -12.24 -11.21 -6.45
CA VAL A 72 -12.46 -9.79 -6.78
C VAL A 72 -12.06 -9.50 -8.23
N ILE A 73 -10.95 -10.06 -8.72
CA ILE A 73 -10.53 -9.91 -10.12
C ILE A 73 -11.57 -10.53 -11.07
N GLU A 74 -12.15 -11.68 -10.73
CA GLU A 74 -13.23 -12.29 -11.53
C GLU A 74 -14.49 -11.42 -11.58
N GLU A 75 -14.86 -10.74 -10.48
CA GLU A 75 -16.08 -9.92 -10.40
C GLU A 75 -15.90 -8.51 -11.00
N PHE A 76 -14.74 -7.87 -10.79
CA PHE A 76 -14.49 -6.46 -11.16
C PHE A 76 -13.50 -6.28 -12.31
N GLY A 77 -12.99 -7.38 -12.86
CA GLY A 77 -11.95 -7.41 -13.89
C GLY A 77 -10.53 -7.14 -13.35
N SER A 78 -10.39 -6.29 -12.35
CA SER A 78 -9.11 -6.04 -11.67
C SER A 78 -9.32 -5.58 -10.22
N PHE A 79 -8.31 -5.82 -9.38
CA PHE A 79 -8.31 -5.32 -8.00
C PHE A 79 -8.22 -3.78 -7.93
N ASP A 80 -7.59 -3.16 -8.93
CA ASP A 80 -7.49 -1.71 -9.06
C ASP A 80 -8.85 -1.07 -9.33
N ASN A 81 -9.59 -1.59 -10.33
CA ASN A 81 -10.96 -1.15 -10.64
C ASN A 81 -11.87 -1.27 -9.42
N TYR A 82 -11.76 -2.38 -8.69
CA TYR A 82 -12.47 -2.57 -7.44
C TYR A 82 -12.14 -1.45 -6.43
N CYS A 83 -10.86 -1.16 -6.18
CA CYS A 83 -10.45 -0.13 -5.22
C CYS A 83 -10.92 1.28 -5.63
N TRP A 84 -10.74 1.65 -6.90
CA TRP A 84 -11.13 2.97 -7.42
C TRP A 84 -12.65 3.18 -7.53
N SER A 85 -13.44 2.10 -7.63
CA SER A 85 -14.90 2.19 -7.65
C SER A 85 -15.46 2.89 -6.39
N PHE A 86 -14.80 2.76 -5.24
CA PHE A 86 -15.20 3.43 -4.00
C PHE A 86 -14.94 4.94 -4.00
N LEU A 87 -14.08 5.42 -4.89
CA LEU A 87 -13.66 6.81 -5.01
C LEU A 87 -14.16 7.49 -6.29
N ASN A 88 -15.01 6.82 -7.08
CA ASN A 88 -15.44 7.32 -8.39
C ASN A 88 -14.23 7.70 -9.28
N SER A 89 -13.15 6.91 -9.21
CA SER A 89 -11.90 7.13 -9.94
C SER A 89 -11.23 8.49 -9.71
N LYS A 90 -11.47 9.12 -8.54
CA LYS A 90 -10.84 10.40 -8.18
C LYS A 90 -10.16 10.30 -6.82
N PRO A 91 -8.86 10.62 -6.71
CA PRO A 91 -8.16 10.54 -5.44
C PRO A 91 -8.69 11.58 -4.45
N MET A 92 -8.59 11.25 -3.17
CA MET A 92 -8.88 12.16 -2.08
C MET A 92 -7.71 13.11 -1.89
N ILE A 93 -7.95 14.42 -1.76
CA ILE A 93 -6.91 15.41 -1.53
C ILE A 93 -7.12 16.02 -0.13
N GLY A 94 -6.22 15.74 0.80
CA GLY A 94 -6.36 16.16 2.20
C GLY A 94 -6.09 17.65 2.45
N ARG A 95 -5.21 18.28 1.67
CA ARG A 95 -4.78 19.70 1.81
C ARG A 95 -4.38 20.09 3.24
N PHE A 96 -3.72 19.20 3.96
CA PHE A 96 -3.31 19.42 5.34
C PHE A 96 -2.16 20.43 5.43
N ARG A 97 -2.16 21.27 6.47
CA ARG A 97 -1.05 22.19 6.75
C ARG A 97 -0.04 21.57 7.71
N ASN A 98 -0.53 20.76 8.65
CA ASN A 98 0.29 20.17 9.69
C ASN A 98 0.17 18.64 9.70
N PRO A 99 1.25 17.88 9.98
CA PRO A 99 1.19 16.41 10.04
C PRO A 99 0.14 15.86 11.02
N ARG A 100 -0.13 16.60 12.10
CA ARG A 100 -1.11 16.20 13.13
C ARG A 100 -2.56 16.28 12.65
N GLU A 101 -2.81 16.96 11.53
CA GLU A 101 -4.14 17.06 10.91
C GLU A 101 -4.43 15.84 10.03
N VAL A 102 -3.41 15.09 9.62
CA VAL A 102 -3.56 13.89 8.80
C VAL A 102 -4.24 12.81 9.65
N PRO A 103 -5.44 12.34 9.25
CA PRO A 103 -6.17 11.38 10.05
C PRO A 103 -5.53 9.99 9.98
N LEU A 104 -5.75 9.16 11.00
CA LEU A 104 -5.30 7.75 10.97
C LEU A 104 -6.20 6.85 10.10
N LYS A 105 -7.43 7.28 9.84
CA LYS A 105 -8.43 6.59 9.02
C LYS A 105 -9.47 7.59 8.51
N THR A 106 -10.17 7.23 7.44
CA THR A 106 -11.24 8.06 6.85
C THR A 106 -12.52 7.25 6.66
N PRO A 107 -13.69 7.90 6.52
CA PRO A 107 -14.94 7.20 6.23
C PRO A 107 -14.89 6.35 4.95
N LYS A 108 -14.08 6.76 3.95
CA LYS A 108 -13.84 5.98 2.73
C LYS A 108 -13.01 4.73 3.01
N ALA A 109 -11.96 4.85 3.81
CA ALA A 109 -11.17 3.69 4.25
C ALA A 109 -12.01 2.72 5.11
N ASP A 110 -12.88 3.25 5.99
CA ASP A 110 -13.83 2.44 6.76
C ASP A 110 -14.76 1.65 5.82
N ALA A 111 -15.34 2.28 4.79
CA ALA A 111 -16.21 1.62 3.83
C ALA A 111 -15.50 0.50 3.04
N ILE A 112 -14.30 0.77 2.52
CA ILE A 112 -13.48 -0.23 1.80
C ILE A 112 -13.10 -1.39 2.72
N SER A 113 -12.69 -1.08 3.96
CA SER A 113 -12.35 -2.08 4.97
C SER A 113 -13.54 -3.00 5.27
N GLN A 114 -14.73 -2.45 5.47
CA GLN A 114 -15.94 -3.24 5.73
C GLN A 114 -16.36 -4.10 4.53
N ASP A 115 -16.14 -3.64 3.29
CA ASP A 115 -16.40 -4.45 2.10
C ASP A 115 -15.39 -5.61 1.98
N LEU A 116 -14.10 -5.33 2.14
CA LEU A 116 -13.04 -6.35 2.11
C LEU A 116 -13.26 -7.41 3.20
N LEU A 117 -13.60 -7.01 4.43
CA LEU A 117 -13.94 -7.94 5.51
C LEU A 117 -15.14 -8.83 5.16
N ARG A 118 -16.20 -8.27 4.55
CA ARG A 118 -17.35 -9.05 4.06
C ARG A 118 -16.98 -10.03 2.96
N ARG A 119 -15.96 -9.71 2.16
CA ARG A 119 -15.40 -10.58 1.11
C ARG A 119 -14.41 -11.61 1.64
N GLY A 120 -14.16 -11.67 2.95
CA GLY A 120 -13.30 -12.68 3.56
C GLY A 120 -11.83 -12.28 3.68
N PHE A 121 -11.46 -11.05 3.32
CA PHE A 121 -10.11 -10.57 3.57
C PHE A 121 -9.85 -10.46 5.08
N LEU A 122 -8.64 -10.82 5.49
CA LEU A 122 -8.17 -10.74 6.86
C LEU A 122 -7.13 -9.63 7.05
N GLY A 123 -7.12 -9.05 8.25
CA GLY A 123 -6.11 -8.06 8.65
C GLY A 123 -6.14 -6.76 7.83
N VAL A 124 -7.31 -6.41 7.27
CA VAL A 124 -7.62 -5.26 6.43
C VAL A 124 -8.43 -4.19 7.19
N GLY A 125 -8.02 -3.87 8.43
CA GLY A 125 -8.69 -2.84 9.23
C GLY A 125 -8.58 -1.44 8.60
N PRO A 126 -9.44 -0.48 8.99
CA PRO A 126 -9.50 0.83 8.34
C PRO A 126 -8.18 1.60 8.31
N THR A 127 -7.35 1.49 9.35
CA THR A 127 -6.01 2.10 9.38
C THR A 127 -5.08 1.50 8.33
N VAL A 128 -5.12 0.17 8.14
CA VAL A 128 -4.31 -0.53 7.13
C VAL A 128 -4.77 -0.14 5.74
N ILE A 129 -6.08 -0.05 5.52
CA ILE A 129 -6.66 0.38 4.26
C ILE A 129 -6.33 1.84 3.97
N TYR A 130 -6.37 2.71 4.98
CA TYR A 130 -5.99 4.10 4.77
C TYR A 130 -4.50 4.25 4.42
N ALA A 131 -3.62 3.52 5.12
CA ALA A 131 -2.20 3.46 4.77
C ALA A 131 -1.95 2.90 3.37
N PHE A 132 -2.76 1.91 2.94
CA PHE A 132 -2.75 1.43 1.56
C PHE A 132 -3.17 2.51 0.57
N MET A 133 -4.29 3.20 0.81
CA MET A 133 -4.80 4.28 -0.03
C MET A 133 -3.78 5.40 -0.22
N GLN A 134 -3.09 5.79 0.86
CA GLN A 134 -2.00 6.77 0.80
C GLN A 134 -0.86 6.26 -0.07
N ALA A 135 -0.43 5.02 0.14
CA ALA A 135 0.73 4.47 -0.55
C ALA A 135 0.51 4.20 -2.04
N VAL A 136 -0.74 3.97 -2.47
CA VAL A 136 -1.10 3.80 -3.89
C VAL A 136 -1.62 5.08 -4.56
N GLY A 137 -1.66 6.21 -3.85
CA GLY A 137 -2.10 7.49 -4.42
C GLY A 137 -3.62 7.68 -4.51
N MET A 138 -4.42 6.80 -3.92
CA MET A 138 -5.87 7.02 -3.75
C MET A 138 -6.17 8.15 -2.75
N ALA A 139 -5.24 8.43 -1.84
CA ALA A 139 -5.27 9.58 -0.94
C ALA A 139 -3.94 10.37 -1.06
N ASN A 140 -4.03 11.62 -1.51
CA ASN A 140 -2.93 12.57 -1.49
C ASN A 140 -2.96 13.35 -0.17
N ASP A 141 -2.16 12.87 0.78
CA ASP A 141 -1.98 13.46 2.11
C ASP A 141 -0.66 14.20 2.26
N HIS A 142 0.01 14.52 1.15
CA HIS A 142 1.12 15.47 1.20
C HIS A 142 0.64 16.78 1.85
N LEU A 143 1.45 17.35 2.74
CA LEU A 143 1.18 18.67 3.27
C LEU A 143 1.18 19.68 2.13
N VAL A 144 0.39 20.75 2.24
CA VAL A 144 0.37 21.83 1.23
C VAL A 144 1.73 22.53 1.05
N THR A 145 2.65 22.34 2.02
CA THR A 145 4.03 22.84 1.96
C THR A 145 5.02 21.84 1.36
N CYS A 146 4.59 20.60 1.09
CA CYS A 146 5.43 19.59 0.43
C CYS A 146 5.67 19.98 -1.02
N TYR A 147 6.93 19.89 -1.48
CA TYR A 147 7.31 20.22 -2.85
C TYR A 147 6.61 19.38 -3.94
N ARG A 148 5.99 18.26 -3.57
CA ARG A 148 5.27 17.35 -4.46
C ARG A 148 3.76 17.50 -4.40
N PHE A 149 3.24 18.36 -3.52
CA PHE A 149 1.80 18.48 -3.32
C PHE A 149 1.07 18.81 -4.62
N ASP A 150 1.57 19.80 -5.37
CA ASP A 150 0.97 20.23 -6.64
C ASP A 150 1.12 19.17 -7.74
N GLU A 151 2.29 18.52 -7.82
CA GLU A 151 2.56 17.41 -8.75
C GLU A 151 1.53 16.28 -8.55
N CYS A 152 1.38 15.81 -7.30
CA CYS A 152 0.44 14.75 -6.95
C CYS A 152 -1.04 15.16 -7.07
N CYS A 153 -1.37 16.45 -7.03
CA CYS A 153 -2.71 16.93 -7.35
C CYS A 153 -2.97 16.90 -8.86
N SER A 154 -2.01 17.26 -9.70
CA SER A 154 -2.19 17.33 -11.16
C SER A 154 -2.41 15.97 -11.82
N CYS A 155 -1.82 14.89 -11.28
CA CYS A 155 -2.05 13.53 -11.77
C CYS A 155 -3.50 13.03 -11.57
N SER A 156 -4.33 13.76 -10.82
CA SER A 156 -5.72 13.39 -10.54
C SER A 156 -6.75 13.89 -11.55
N GLU A 157 -6.35 14.76 -12.48
CA GLU A 157 -7.26 15.50 -13.36
C GLU A 157 -7.36 14.95 -14.80
N ASP A 158 -6.63 13.89 -15.16
CA ASP A 158 -6.66 13.33 -16.52
C ASP A 158 -7.37 11.96 -16.59
N PRO A 159 -8.64 11.89 -17.04
CA PRO A 159 -9.38 10.64 -17.18
C PRO A 159 -9.00 9.86 -18.45
N THR A 160 -8.13 10.38 -19.31
CA THR A 160 -7.91 9.81 -20.67
C THR A 160 -6.72 8.86 -20.78
N ALA A 161 -5.96 8.63 -19.71
CA ALA A 161 -4.75 7.80 -19.74
C ALA A 161 -4.95 6.30 -19.43
N MET A 162 -6.20 5.80 -19.36
CA MET A 162 -6.47 4.36 -19.12
C MET A 162 -6.86 3.54 -20.35
N ASP A 163 -7.12 4.16 -21.50
CA ASP A 163 -7.36 3.45 -22.76
C ASP A 163 -6.09 3.42 -23.62
N GLY A 164 -5.22 2.43 -23.36
CA GLY A 164 -4.14 2.08 -24.27
C GLY A 164 -2.77 1.89 -23.62
N ILE A 165 -2.58 0.79 -22.88
CA ILE A 165 -1.23 0.27 -22.64
C ILE A 165 -1.00 -0.88 -23.61
N ASP A 166 -0.48 -0.53 -24.78
CA ASP A 166 0.24 -1.46 -25.64
C ASP A 166 1.50 -1.96 -24.93
N ASN A 167 1.79 -3.24 -25.18
CA ASN A 167 2.65 -4.12 -24.41
C ASN A 167 4.17 -3.86 -24.58
N HIS A 168 4.59 -2.60 -24.58
CA HIS A 168 5.98 -2.19 -24.85
C HIS A 168 6.44 -0.99 -24.01
N ASN A 169 6.37 -1.06 -22.66
CA ASN A 169 7.32 -0.30 -21.82
C ASN A 169 7.28 -0.72 -20.34
N LYS A 170 7.87 -1.87 -20.03
CA LYS A 170 8.05 -2.40 -18.66
C LYS A 170 9.09 -1.61 -17.82
N SER A 171 9.75 -0.60 -18.41
CA SER A 171 10.82 0.17 -17.76
C SER A 171 10.32 1.44 -17.06
N MET A 172 9.30 2.13 -17.59
CA MET A 172 8.84 3.41 -17.02
C MET A 172 7.94 3.25 -15.78
N VAL A 173 7.21 2.12 -15.67
CA VAL A 173 6.35 1.83 -14.52
C VAL A 173 7.15 1.63 -13.23
N LYS A 174 8.37 1.08 -13.33
CA LYS A 174 9.26 0.84 -12.18
C LYS A 174 9.74 2.13 -11.51
N ASP A 175 9.97 3.18 -12.30
CA ASP A 175 10.49 4.45 -11.78
C ASP A 175 9.39 5.29 -11.13
N GLN A 176 8.15 5.20 -11.61
CA GLN A 176 7.02 5.96 -11.09
C GLN A 176 6.51 5.38 -9.75
N GLU A 177 6.45 4.05 -9.61
CA GLU A 177 6.14 3.37 -8.33
C GLU A 177 7.21 3.64 -7.26
N MET A 178 8.48 3.69 -7.67
CA MET A 178 9.59 3.97 -6.76
C MET A 178 9.59 5.44 -6.34
N ASN A 179 9.27 6.37 -7.24
CA ASN A 179 9.25 7.81 -6.93
C ASN A 179 8.06 8.16 -6.01
N MET A 180 6.88 7.58 -6.21
CA MET A 180 5.70 7.85 -5.36
C MET A 180 5.88 7.29 -3.93
N MET A 181 6.50 6.12 -3.81
CA MET A 181 6.82 5.47 -2.53
C MET A 181 8.03 6.10 -1.83
N CYS A 182 9.01 6.65 -2.58
CA CYS A 182 10.05 7.51 -2.03
C CYS A 182 9.46 8.81 -1.49
N GLY A 183 8.50 9.44 -2.18
CA GLY A 183 7.92 10.72 -1.75
C GLY A 183 7.29 10.69 -0.37
N LEU A 184 6.55 9.63 -0.02
CA LEU A 184 5.92 9.45 1.30
C LEU A 184 6.94 9.14 2.40
N VAL A 185 8.04 8.43 2.12
CA VAL A 185 9.05 8.05 3.13
C VAL A 185 10.19 9.07 3.24
N GLU A 186 10.60 9.69 2.13
CA GLU A 186 11.53 10.82 2.10
C GLU A 186 10.90 12.06 2.72
N CYS A 187 9.60 12.33 2.59
CA CYS A 187 9.00 13.45 3.32
C CYS A 187 8.92 13.22 4.85
N VAL A 188 8.96 11.97 5.30
CA VAL A 188 9.08 11.62 6.73
C VAL A 188 10.56 11.61 7.18
N SER A 189 11.51 11.44 6.26
CA SER A 189 12.94 11.26 6.56
C SER A 189 13.85 12.45 6.18
N LEU A 190 13.38 13.39 5.34
CA LEU A 190 14.07 14.63 4.98
C LEU A 190 13.71 15.73 5.97
N GLU A 191 14.21 15.59 7.20
CA GLU A 191 14.70 16.68 8.03
C GLU A 191 15.57 16.07 9.15
N PRO A 192 16.89 15.86 8.91
CA PRO A 192 17.85 15.83 10.01
C PRO A 192 18.75 17.06 10.06
N SER A 193 18.70 17.97 9.08
CA SER A 193 19.65 19.09 8.99
C SER A 193 19.10 20.45 9.43
N ARG A 194 17.81 20.61 9.81
CA ARG A 194 17.31 21.90 10.34
C ARG A 194 16.36 21.87 11.55
N ALA A 195 15.73 20.76 11.92
CA ALA A 195 14.89 20.71 13.12
C ALA A 195 15.58 20.05 14.33
N ARG A 196 16.13 20.86 15.24
CA ARG A 196 16.26 20.47 16.65
C ARG A 196 14.85 20.24 17.21
N ALA A 197 14.45 18.98 17.39
CA ALA A 197 13.70 18.47 18.54
C ALA A 197 13.18 17.05 18.24
N THR A 198 13.89 16.06 18.77
CA THR A 198 13.45 14.68 18.95
C THR A 198 12.09 14.62 19.63
N THR A 199 11.10 13.92 19.08
CA THR A 199 10.12 13.18 19.89
C THR A 199 9.63 11.95 19.13
N VAL A 200 9.98 10.81 19.71
CA VAL A 200 9.60 9.45 19.38
C VAL A 200 8.07 9.32 19.48
N ILE A 201 7.41 8.85 18.41
CA ILE A 201 6.02 8.37 18.51
C ILE A 201 6.11 6.94 19.05
N SER A 202 6.09 6.82 20.38
CA SER A 202 5.84 5.57 21.07
C SER A 202 4.38 5.19 20.89
N ILE A 203 4.13 4.00 20.37
CA ILE A 203 2.84 3.33 20.45
C ILE A 203 2.75 2.78 21.88
N SER A 204 1.72 3.21 22.61
CA SER A 204 1.29 2.63 23.89
C SER A 204 -0.15 2.19 23.76
#